data_AF-A0A972T4J6-F1
#
_entry.id   AF-A0A972T4J6-F1
#
_cell.length_a   1.000
_cell.length_b   1.000
_cell.length_c   1.000
_cell.angle_alpha   90.00
_cell.angle_beta   90.00
_cell.angle_gamma   90.00
#
_symmetry.space_group_name_H-M   'P 1'
#
loop_
_entity.id
_entity.type
_entity.pdbx_description
1 polymer ?
#
loop_
_entity_poly.entity_id
_entity_poly.type
_entity_poly.pdbx_seq_one_letter_code
_entity_poly.pdbx_strand_id
1 'polypeptide(L)'
;MEDAETLADRLRALSEAIAVFDQAGGEVTGRSTPQLMYFAGKDLGKREAAAYDATDDLERALKWTFRGSPEVWKVTLWKNQEDDDFWVYEVEEMFIRLLFERCPIRTACLGSGVALGGVACQTMHGYAAGVLESVFGRKVDLFTEHAGPGSCLVILKTTLE
;
A
#
# COMPACT_ATOMS: atom_id res chain seq x y z
N MET A 1 -12.12 26.36 17.25
CA MET A 1 -12.63 26.24 15.86
C MET A 1 -11.50 26.43 14.85
N GLU A 2 -10.55 27.32 15.14
CA GLU A 2 -9.30 27.55 14.39
C GLU A 2 -8.42 26.29 14.15
N ASP A 3 -8.50 25.30 15.04
CA ASP A 3 -7.70 24.06 14.92
C ASP A 3 -8.14 23.12 13.79
N ALA A 4 -9.44 23.05 13.49
CA ALA A 4 -9.96 22.12 12.49
C ALA A 4 -9.67 22.58 11.05
N GLU A 5 -9.80 23.89 10.81
CA GLU A 5 -9.48 24.52 9.53
C GLU A 5 -7.97 24.44 9.25
N THR A 6 -7.15 24.78 10.25
CA THR A 6 -5.69 24.64 10.15
C THR A 6 -5.27 23.18 9.87
N LEU A 7 -5.93 22.20 10.49
CA LEU A 7 -5.64 20.79 10.23
C LEU A 7 -6.03 20.40 8.79
N ALA A 8 -7.19 20.86 8.31
CA ALA A 8 -7.64 20.59 6.95
C ALA A 8 -6.67 21.18 5.90
N ASP A 9 -6.17 22.39 6.12
CA ASP A 9 -5.20 23.02 5.23
C ASP A 9 -3.86 22.28 5.23
N ARG A 10 -3.37 21.84 6.40
CA ARG A 10 -2.16 21.01 6.49
C ARG A 10 -2.31 19.68 5.77
N LEU A 11 -3.45 19.01 5.93
CA LEU A 11 -3.74 17.76 5.24
C LEU A 11 -3.77 17.96 3.72
N ARG A 12 -4.41 19.04 3.25
CA ARG A 12 -4.42 19.40 1.83
C ARG A 12 -3.00 19.63 1.31
N ALA A 13 -2.18 20.41 2.00
CA ALA A 13 -0.81 20.68 1.60
C ALA A 13 0.04 19.40 1.53
N LEU A 14 -0.14 18.46 2.47
CA LEU A 14 0.54 17.16 2.42
C LEU A 14 0.05 16.29 1.26
N SER A 15 -1.26 16.30 0.98
CA SER A 15 -1.83 15.61 -0.18
C SER A 15 -1.28 16.16 -1.49
N GLU A 16 -1.23 17.48 -1.64
CA GLU A 16 -0.63 18.15 -2.81
C GLU A 16 0.85 17.79 -2.94
N ALA A 17 1.61 17.80 -1.83
CA ALA A 17 3.02 17.41 -1.85
C ALA A 17 3.22 15.97 -2.34
N ILE A 18 2.40 15.02 -1.86
CA ILE A 18 2.43 13.62 -2.31
C ILE A 18 2.16 13.53 -3.82
N ALA A 19 1.14 14.25 -4.31
CA ALA A 19 0.79 14.26 -5.72
C ALA A 19 1.90 14.85 -6.60
N VAL A 20 2.53 15.93 -6.14
CA VAL A 20 3.70 16.54 -6.82
C VAL A 20 4.86 15.54 -6.89
N PHE A 21 5.17 14.84 -5.81
CA PHE A 21 6.23 13.82 -5.81
C PHE A 21 5.90 12.62 -6.72
N ASP A 22 4.64 12.21 -6.75
CA ASP A 22 4.19 11.14 -7.64
C ASP A 22 4.44 11.49 -9.12
N GLN A 23 4.00 12.68 -9.54
CA GLN A 23 4.18 13.15 -10.91
C GLN A 23 5.65 13.41 -11.24
N ALA A 24 6.35 14.15 -10.38
CA ALA A 24 7.75 14.50 -10.62
C ALA A 24 8.64 13.25 -10.70
N GLY A 25 8.39 12.24 -9.85
CA GLY A 25 9.11 10.97 -9.93
C GLY A 25 8.92 10.27 -11.28
N GLY A 26 7.69 10.26 -11.81
CA GLY A 26 7.40 9.71 -13.13
C GLY A 26 8.18 10.41 -14.26
N GLU A 27 8.29 11.73 -14.21
CA GLU A 27 8.94 12.55 -15.23
C GLU A 27 10.48 12.42 -15.22
N VAL A 28 11.12 12.27 -14.06
CA VAL A 28 12.60 12.36 -13.95
C VAL A 28 13.35 11.14 -14.49
N THR A 29 12.84 9.92 -14.28
CA THR A 29 13.56 8.69 -14.69
C THR A 29 12.78 7.76 -15.63
N GLY A 30 11.59 8.17 -16.08
CA GLY A 30 10.80 7.43 -17.06
C GLY A 30 10.17 6.15 -16.51
N ARG A 31 9.93 5.16 -17.38
CA ARG A 31 9.09 3.98 -17.07
C ARG A 31 9.59 3.10 -15.92
N SER A 32 10.85 3.19 -15.53
CA SER A 32 11.44 2.39 -14.44
C SER A 32 11.26 3.00 -13.05
N THR A 33 10.88 4.28 -12.93
CA THR A 33 10.77 4.95 -11.61
C THR A 33 9.85 4.19 -10.65
N PRO A 34 8.63 3.78 -11.03
CA PRO A 34 7.72 3.14 -10.09
C PRO A 34 8.30 1.85 -9.49
N GLN A 35 9.03 1.07 -10.29
CA GLN A 35 9.69 -0.15 -9.83
C GLN A 35 10.87 0.15 -8.90
N LEU A 36 11.69 1.17 -9.21
CA LEU A 36 12.78 1.59 -8.32
C LEU A 36 12.24 2.07 -6.96
N MET A 37 11.14 2.82 -6.99
CA MET A 37 10.48 3.35 -5.79
C MET A 37 9.79 2.24 -4.99
N TYR A 38 9.28 1.19 -5.63
CA TYR A 38 8.86 -0.03 -4.95
C TYR A 38 10.00 -0.65 -4.15
N PHE A 39 11.18 -0.87 -4.76
CA PHE A 39 12.31 -1.46 -4.05
C PHE A 39 12.86 -0.55 -2.94
N ALA A 40 12.96 0.75 -3.19
CA ALA A 40 13.34 1.71 -2.15
C ALA A 40 12.36 1.71 -0.97
N GLY A 41 11.05 1.67 -1.26
CA GLY A 41 10.01 1.50 -0.26
C GLY A 41 10.17 0.17 0.50
N LYS A 42 10.43 -0.93 -0.19
CA LYS A 42 10.62 -2.25 0.40
C LYS A 42 11.79 -2.30 1.37
N ASP A 43 12.91 -1.68 1.02
CA ASP A 43 14.06 -1.57 1.93
C ASP A 43 13.73 -0.71 3.17
N LEU A 44 12.97 0.38 3.00
CA LEU A 44 12.51 1.20 4.12
C LEU A 44 11.59 0.40 5.05
N GLY A 45 10.58 -0.28 4.50
CA GLY A 45 9.64 -1.11 5.26
C GLY A 45 10.34 -2.19 6.08
N LYS A 46 11.35 -2.86 5.50
CA LYS A 46 12.18 -3.83 6.22
C LYS A 46 12.90 -3.23 7.43
N ARG A 47 13.47 -2.03 7.28
CA ARG A 47 14.17 -1.35 8.38
C ARG A 47 13.21 -0.95 9.49
N GLU A 48 12.03 -0.45 9.16
CA GLU A 48 11.03 -0.04 10.14
C GLU A 48 10.34 -1.21 10.84
N ALA A 49 10.29 -2.38 10.20
CA ALA A 49 9.73 -3.60 10.77
C ALA A 49 10.51 -4.12 11.98
N ALA A 50 11.73 -3.65 12.23
CA ALA A 50 12.50 -3.97 13.43
C ALA A 50 11.77 -3.59 14.75
N ALA A 51 10.72 -2.76 14.67
CA ALA A 51 9.87 -2.43 15.80
C ALA A 51 8.79 -3.49 16.12
N TYR A 52 8.69 -4.56 15.32
CA TYR A 52 7.65 -5.58 15.42
C TYR A 52 8.21 -6.98 15.59
N ASP A 53 7.46 -7.81 16.32
CA ASP A 53 7.73 -9.24 16.43
C ASP A 53 7.29 -9.98 15.15
N ALA A 54 7.87 -11.16 14.91
CA ALA A 54 7.37 -12.04 13.86
C ALA A 54 5.96 -12.56 14.21
N THR A 55 5.08 -12.69 13.21
CA THR A 55 3.74 -13.23 13.38
C THR A 55 3.18 -13.70 12.06
N ASP A 56 2.43 -14.81 12.06
CA ASP A 56 1.66 -15.28 10.89
C ASP A 56 0.22 -14.73 10.85
N ASP A 57 -0.20 -14.01 11.89
CA ASP A 57 -1.49 -13.29 11.92
C ASP A 57 -1.48 -12.13 10.92
N LEU A 58 -2.06 -12.38 9.76
CA LEU A 58 -2.19 -11.43 8.66
C LEU A 58 -2.92 -10.15 9.06
N GLU A 59 -4.02 -10.23 9.80
CA GLU A 59 -4.77 -9.03 10.20
C GLU A 59 -3.93 -8.14 11.11
N ARG A 60 -3.19 -8.76 12.04
CA ARG A 60 -2.24 -8.05 12.90
C ARG A 60 -1.12 -7.40 12.09
N ALA A 61 -0.52 -8.14 11.16
CA ALA A 61 0.54 -7.64 10.31
C ALA A 61 0.07 -6.46 9.43
N LEU A 62 -1.15 -6.52 8.89
CA LEU A 62 -1.76 -5.41 8.14
C LEU A 62 -2.02 -4.19 9.03
N LYS A 63 -2.47 -4.38 10.28
CA LYS A 63 -2.65 -3.26 11.24
C LYS A 63 -1.34 -2.57 11.60
N TRP A 64 -0.24 -3.32 11.71
CA TRP A 64 1.09 -2.75 11.93
C TRP A 64 1.61 -1.99 10.71
N THR A 65 1.32 -2.51 9.52
CA THR A 65 1.76 -1.92 8.25
C THR A 65 1.00 -0.64 7.92
N PHE A 66 -0.33 -0.66 8.01
CA PHE A 66 -1.20 0.47 7.70
C PHE A 66 -1.72 1.11 8.99
N ARG A 67 -0.81 1.81 9.68
CA ARG A 67 -1.08 2.43 10.99
C ARG A 67 -2.15 3.53 10.90
N GLY A 68 -2.82 3.76 12.02
CA GLY A 68 -3.81 4.81 12.18
C GLY A 68 -5.23 4.26 12.32
N SER A 69 -6.22 5.15 12.25
CA SER A 69 -7.62 4.74 12.31
C SER A 69 -8.12 4.18 10.98
N PRO A 70 -9.16 3.35 10.98
CA PRO A 70 -9.91 2.96 9.78
C PRO A 70 -10.45 4.13 8.95
N GLU A 71 -10.51 5.35 9.49
CA GLU A 71 -10.86 6.57 8.75
C GLU A 71 -9.74 7.06 7.82
N VAL A 72 -8.49 6.63 8.04
CA VAL A 72 -7.32 7.01 7.23
C VAL A 72 -6.91 5.87 6.32
N TRP A 73 -6.68 4.69 6.90
CA TRP A 73 -6.37 3.47 6.18
C TRP A 73 -7.42 2.42 6.48
N LYS A 74 -8.11 1.93 5.45
CA LYS A 74 -9.04 0.81 5.55
C LYS A 74 -8.65 -0.23 4.51
N VAL A 75 -7.99 -1.27 4.98
CA VAL A 75 -7.54 -2.41 4.17
C VAL A 75 -8.26 -3.65 4.67
N THR A 76 -9.04 -4.29 3.80
CA THR A 76 -9.84 -5.46 4.12
C THR A 76 -9.50 -6.61 3.20
N LEU A 77 -9.72 -7.85 3.65
CA LEU A 77 -9.59 -9.01 2.77
C LEU A 77 -10.73 -9.01 1.76
N TRP A 78 -10.40 -9.36 0.51
CA TRP A 78 -11.34 -9.49 -0.57
C TRP A 78 -11.24 -10.89 -1.16
N LYS A 79 -12.38 -11.43 -1.58
CA LYS A 79 -12.45 -12.65 -2.37
C LYS A 79 -13.53 -12.49 -3.42
N ASN A 80 -13.37 -13.14 -4.58
CA ASN A 80 -14.45 -13.16 -5.56
C ASN A 80 -15.60 -14.02 -5.02
N GLN A 81 -16.79 -13.83 -5.57
CA GLN A 81 -17.95 -14.62 -5.14
C GLN A 81 -17.76 -16.13 -5.36
N GLU A 82 -16.94 -16.49 -6.34
CA GLU A 82 -16.61 -17.88 -6.70
C GLU A 82 -15.50 -18.48 -5.82
N ASP A 83 -14.79 -17.67 -5.03
CA ASP A 83 -13.67 -18.13 -4.20
C ASP A 83 -14.20 -18.61 -2.82
N ASP A 84 -13.85 -19.84 -2.43
CA ASP A 84 -14.23 -20.41 -1.13
C ASP A 84 -13.46 -19.75 0.03
N ASP A 85 -12.17 -19.44 -0.17
CA ASP A 85 -11.26 -18.86 0.81
C ASP A 85 -10.63 -17.55 0.29
N PHE A 86 -10.03 -16.76 1.17
CA PHE A 86 -9.27 -15.56 0.82
C PHE A 86 -7.89 -15.91 0.25
N TRP A 87 -7.30 -17.02 0.71
CA TRP A 87 -6.05 -17.54 0.18
C TRP A 87 -6.32 -18.33 -1.10
N VAL A 88 -5.70 -17.87 -2.19
CA VAL A 88 -5.65 -18.59 -3.45
C VAL A 88 -4.27 -19.23 -3.57
N TYR A 89 -4.26 -20.54 -3.76
CA TYR A 89 -3.05 -21.35 -3.86
C TYR A 89 -2.74 -21.64 -5.33
N GLU A 90 -1.59 -21.19 -5.79
CA GLU A 90 -0.98 -21.58 -7.06
C GLU A 90 0.18 -22.56 -6.79
N VAL A 91 0.79 -23.11 -7.84
CA VAL A 91 1.73 -24.25 -7.73
C VAL A 91 2.92 -23.97 -6.80
N GLU A 92 3.47 -22.74 -6.81
CA GLU A 92 4.65 -22.35 -6.01
C GLU A 92 4.39 -21.13 -5.11
N GLU A 93 3.22 -20.51 -5.24
CA GLU A 93 2.92 -19.22 -4.66
C GLU A 93 1.50 -19.22 -4.12
N MET A 94 1.25 -18.42 -3.10
CA MET A 94 -0.10 -18.15 -2.62
C MET A 94 -0.32 -16.66 -2.56
N PHE A 95 -1.56 -16.24 -2.78
CA PHE A 95 -1.91 -14.84 -2.73
C PHE A 95 -3.26 -14.61 -2.08
N ILE A 96 -3.42 -13.39 -1.58
CA ILE A 96 -4.69 -12.86 -1.13
C ILE A 96 -4.99 -11.57 -1.89
N ARG A 97 -6.26 -11.24 -1.98
CA ARG A 97 -6.69 -9.92 -2.45
C ARG A 97 -7.00 -9.02 -1.27
N LEU A 98 -6.51 -7.80 -1.35
CA LEU A 98 -6.71 -6.74 -0.39
C LEU A 98 -7.50 -5.62 -1.04
N LEU A 99 -8.59 -5.21 -0.39
CA LEU A 99 -9.37 -4.05 -0.79
C LEU A 99 -8.92 -2.84 0.03
N PHE A 100 -8.28 -1.90 -0.64
CA PHE A 100 -7.90 -0.62 -0.07
C PHE A 100 -9.08 0.34 -0.19
N GLU A 101 -10.05 0.22 0.70
CA GLU A 101 -11.27 1.05 0.76
C GLU A 101 -10.96 2.50 1.14
N ARG A 102 -9.92 2.73 1.94
CA ARG A 102 -9.41 4.07 2.25
C ARG A 102 -7.89 4.07 2.19
N CYS A 103 -7.35 4.99 1.39
CA CYS A 103 -5.93 5.13 1.12
C CYS A 103 -5.60 6.62 0.95
N PRO A 104 -4.78 7.22 1.83
CA PRO A 104 -4.37 8.63 1.72
C PRO A 104 -3.67 8.96 0.41
N ILE A 105 -2.93 8.00 -0.17
CA ILE A 105 -2.29 8.18 -1.48
C ILE A 105 -3.35 8.33 -2.57
N ARG A 106 -4.39 7.47 -2.57
CA ARG A 106 -5.50 7.60 -3.52
C ARG A 106 -6.20 8.95 -3.35
N THR A 107 -6.49 9.35 -2.11
CA THR A 107 -7.11 10.65 -1.83
C THR A 107 -6.25 11.81 -2.36
N ALA A 108 -4.94 11.76 -2.14
CA ALA A 108 -4.00 12.77 -2.62
C ALA A 108 -3.96 12.85 -4.16
N CYS A 109 -3.80 11.71 -4.83
CA CYS A 109 -3.76 11.64 -6.28
C CYS A 109 -5.08 12.12 -6.91
N LEU A 110 -6.22 11.60 -6.47
CA LEU A 110 -7.53 12.00 -7.02
C LEU A 110 -7.85 13.47 -6.75
N GLY A 111 -7.56 13.96 -5.55
CA GLY A 111 -7.77 15.37 -5.18
C GLY A 111 -6.93 16.35 -6.01
N SER A 112 -5.79 15.88 -6.53
CA SER A 112 -4.86 16.69 -7.33
C SER A 112 -4.91 16.38 -8.84
N GLY A 113 -5.83 15.53 -9.28
CA GLY A 113 -5.96 15.14 -10.70
C GLY A 113 -4.82 14.27 -11.24
N VAL A 114 -4.09 13.57 -10.36
CA VAL A 114 -2.98 12.68 -10.72
C VAL A 114 -3.48 11.25 -10.91
N ALA A 115 -2.93 10.55 -11.91
CA ALA A 115 -3.26 9.15 -12.17
C ALA A 115 -2.85 8.24 -11.00
N LEU A 116 -3.64 7.20 -10.75
CA LEU A 116 -3.33 6.19 -9.74
C LEU A 116 -2.30 5.17 -10.27
N GLY A 117 -1.61 4.50 -9.35
CA GLY A 117 -0.63 3.46 -9.68
C GLY A 117 0.79 3.97 -9.97
N GLY A 118 1.00 5.28 -9.81
CA GLY A 118 2.29 5.95 -9.97
C GLY A 118 3.31 5.65 -8.86
N VAL A 119 4.33 6.49 -8.79
CA VAL A 119 5.47 6.38 -7.88
C VAL A 119 5.03 6.28 -6.41
N ALA A 120 4.10 7.12 -5.95
CA ALA A 120 3.64 7.12 -4.56
C ALA A 120 2.90 5.81 -4.22
N CYS A 121 2.07 5.30 -5.13
CA CYS A 121 1.42 4.00 -4.95
C CYS A 121 2.45 2.87 -4.85
N GLN A 122 3.42 2.82 -5.77
CA GLN A 122 4.44 1.77 -5.75
C GLN A 122 5.36 1.86 -4.53
N THR A 123 5.71 3.07 -4.09
CA THR A 123 6.48 3.28 -2.86
C THR A 123 5.74 2.70 -1.66
N MET A 124 4.43 2.95 -1.54
CA MET A 124 3.62 2.41 -0.45
C MET A 124 3.44 0.88 -0.53
N HIS A 125 3.26 0.31 -1.71
CA HIS A 125 3.23 -1.15 -1.87
C HIS A 125 4.56 -1.78 -1.49
N GLY A 126 5.67 -1.18 -1.91
CA GLY A 126 7.02 -1.59 -1.54
C GLY A 126 7.20 -1.55 -0.03
N TYR A 127 6.92 -0.40 0.59
CA TYR A 127 6.96 -0.24 2.05
C TYR A 127 6.17 -1.33 2.78
N ALA A 128 4.92 -1.56 2.37
CA ALA A 128 4.09 -2.60 2.96
C ALA A 128 4.67 -3.99 2.76
N ALA A 129 5.14 -4.32 1.55
CA ALA A 129 5.78 -5.60 1.27
C ALA A 129 7.04 -5.82 2.13
N GLY A 130 7.84 -4.77 2.36
CA GLY A 130 9.02 -4.84 3.21
C GLY A 130 8.71 -5.09 4.67
N VAL A 131 7.66 -4.44 5.20
CA VAL A 131 7.17 -4.68 6.56
C VAL A 131 6.70 -6.12 6.70
N LEU A 132 5.82 -6.55 5.79
CA LEU A 132 5.19 -7.87 5.83
C LEU A 132 6.20 -9.00 5.62
N GLU A 133 7.20 -8.82 4.73
CA GLU A 133 8.28 -9.80 4.54
C GLU A 133 9.10 -10.01 5.82
N SER A 134 9.35 -8.94 6.57
CA SER A 134 10.09 -9.02 7.84
C SER A 134 9.26 -9.67 8.95
N VAL A 135 7.96 -9.37 8.99
CA VAL A 135 7.03 -9.89 10.00
C VAL A 135 6.68 -11.36 9.77
N PHE A 136 6.47 -11.78 8.51
CA PHE A 136 6.20 -13.18 8.15
C PHE A 136 7.47 -14.02 8.03
N GLY A 137 8.64 -13.41 7.92
CA GLY A 137 9.90 -14.15 7.72
C GLY A 137 10.02 -14.85 6.37
N ARG A 138 9.17 -14.49 5.40
CA ARG A 138 9.16 -15.04 4.02
C ARG A 138 8.89 -13.95 3.01
N LYS A 139 9.25 -14.20 1.74
CA LYS A 139 9.13 -13.21 0.67
C LYS A 139 7.67 -12.78 0.49
N VAL A 140 7.44 -11.47 0.50
CA VAL A 140 6.13 -10.85 0.23
C VAL A 140 6.27 -9.82 -0.88
N ASP A 141 5.34 -9.81 -1.82
CA ASP A 141 5.21 -8.77 -2.82
C ASP A 141 3.78 -8.24 -2.91
N LEU A 142 3.64 -6.94 -3.14
CA LEU A 142 2.35 -6.28 -3.34
C LEU A 142 2.27 -5.65 -4.72
N PHE A 143 1.17 -5.86 -5.44
CA PHE A 143 0.93 -5.23 -6.73
C PHE A 143 -0.55 -4.92 -6.95
N THR A 144 -0.81 -3.88 -7.72
CA THR A 144 -2.18 -3.43 -8.01
C THR A 144 -2.80 -4.29 -9.10
N GLU A 145 -3.91 -4.95 -8.78
CA GLU A 145 -4.76 -5.62 -9.78
C GLU A 145 -5.71 -4.61 -10.42
N HIS A 146 -6.30 -3.71 -9.62
CA HIS A 146 -7.16 -2.64 -10.10
C HIS A 146 -7.02 -1.37 -9.26
N ALA A 147 -6.84 -0.22 -9.93
CA ALA A 147 -6.84 1.09 -9.30
C ALA A 147 -8.16 1.81 -9.60
N GLY A 148 -9.10 1.76 -8.65
CA GLY A 148 -10.43 2.36 -8.79
C GLY A 148 -10.59 3.66 -7.99
N PRO A 149 -11.55 4.51 -8.38
CA PRO A 149 -11.83 5.77 -7.68
C PRO A 149 -12.39 5.57 -6.26
N GLY A 150 -13.16 4.49 -6.04
CA GLY A 150 -13.70 4.15 -4.72
C GLY A 150 -12.74 3.30 -3.87
N SER A 151 -12.04 2.37 -4.50
CA SER A 151 -11.15 1.42 -3.85
C SER A 151 -10.11 0.90 -4.82
N CYS A 152 -8.96 0.47 -4.30
CA CYS A 152 -7.96 -0.26 -5.08
C CYS A 152 -7.98 -1.73 -4.66
N LEU A 153 -7.89 -2.62 -5.64
CA LEU A 153 -7.69 -4.05 -5.43
C LEU A 153 -6.20 -4.33 -5.58
N VAL A 154 -5.59 -4.82 -4.50
CA VAL A 154 -4.15 -5.07 -4.42
C VAL A 154 -3.96 -6.54 -4.08
N ILE A 155 -3.08 -7.20 -4.80
CA ILE A 155 -2.69 -8.57 -4.50
C ILE A 155 -1.48 -8.53 -3.58
N LEU A 156 -1.56 -9.24 -2.47
CA LEU A 156 -0.40 -9.63 -1.66
C LEU A 156 -0.06 -11.06 -2.04
N LYS A 157 1.14 -11.25 -2.56
CA LYS A 157 1.69 -12.55 -2.98
C LYS A 157 2.83 -12.96 -2.06
N THR A 158 2.87 -14.23 -1.70
CA THR A 158 3.91 -14.82 -0.85
C THR A 158 4.18 -16.26 -1.29
N THR A 159 5.31 -16.82 -0.87
CA THR A 159 5.65 -18.22 -1.14
C THR A 159 4.93 -19.16 -0.18
N LEU A 160 4.65 -20.37 -0.64
CA LEU A 160 4.35 -21.50 0.23
C LEU A 160 5.62 -21.85 1.02
N GLU A 161 5.48 -22.20 2.30
CA GLU A 161 6.62 -22.62 3.15
C GLU A 161 7.35 -23.85 2.61
#